data_AF-A0A1G8D4Q4-F1
#
_entry.id   AF-A0A1G8D4Q4-F1
#
_cell.length_a   1.000
_cell.length_b   1.000
_cell.length_c   1.000
_cell.angle_alpha   90.00
_cell.angle_beta   90.00
_cell.angle_gamma   90.00
#
_symmetry.space_group_name_H-M   'P 1'
#
loop_
_entity.id
_entity.type
_entity.pdbx_description
1 polymer ?
#
loop_
_entity_poly.entity_id
_entity_poly.type
_entity_poly.pdbx_seq_one_letter_code
_entity_poly.pdbx_strand_id
1 'polypeptide(L)'
;MPALVKPDTSPRVLSHSIYGERHPSRAERTAAIARLPYRRAHFTELRSDQGQDFLFVRRPKFHLGGYFGVRRATSLARTGLTFLWHPVAGTLVQSSNNNDHACWGTVFPGQVVDSDGPQRAEFHGGEPHRFRFRAASGSVVTDVTVGDRITRTVRANAPATEQIPLVIRDSGTVALDARSLADPRRGARAVPLGPGPRSPRLRTATTISYPNRRLLILTVPHAGSTTVVVTAR
;
A
#
# COMPACT_ATOMS: atom_id res chain seq x y z
N MET A 1 -21.51 -4.81 50.18
CA MET A 1 -20.82 -5.08 48.90
C MET A 1 -21.81 -4.85 47.77
N PRO A 2 -21.54 -3.98 46.80
CA PRO A 2 -22.46 -3.78 45.68
C PRO A 2 -22.52 -5.04 44.81
N ALA A 3 -23.69 -5.33 44.23
CA ALA A 3 -23.92 -6.50 43.39
C ALA A 3 -23.13 -6.40 42.08
N LEU A 4 -22.39 -7.45 41.72
CA LEU A 4 -21.65 -7.53 40.47
C LEU A 4 -22.63 -7.63 39.29
N VAL A 5 -22.62 -6.64 38.40
CA VAL A 5 -23.39 -6.65 37.14
C VAL A 5 -22.68 -7.55 36.14
N LYS A 6 -23.43 -8.46 35.50
CA LYS A 6 -22.91 -9.38 34.48
C LYS A 6 -22.34 -8.57 33.30
N PRO A 7 -21.05 -8.72 32.93
CA PRO A 7 -20.52 -8.05 31.75
C PRO A 7 -21.16 -8.61 30.47
N ASP A 8 -21.41 -7.75 29.48
CA ASP A 8 -22.05 -8.04 28.17
C ASP A 8 -21.29 -9.05 27.29
N THR A 9 -20.22 -9.64 27.79
CA THR A 9 -19.41 -10.62 27.08
C THR A 9 -19.40 -11.91 27.88
N SER A 10 -20.21 -12.88 27.47
CA SER A 10 -20.10 -14.24 27.99
C SER A 10 -18.86 -14.90 27.38
N PRO A 11 -17.81 -15.24 28.16
CA PRO A 11 -16.66 -15.98 27.65
C PRO A 11 -17.05 -17.39 27.16
N ARG A 12 -18.31 -17.80 27.38
CA ARG A 12 -18.88 -19.08 26.95
C ARG A 12 -19.55 -19.04 25.58
N VAL A 13 -19.44 -17.96 24.79
CA VAL A 13 -20.01 -17.94 23.43
C VAL A 13 -19.51 -19.12 22.58
N LEU A 14 -18.25 -19.53 22.78
CA LEU A 14 -17.64 -20.70 22.14
C LEU A 14 -18.21 -22.03 22.64
N SER A 15 -18.78 -22.10 23.85
CA SER A 15 -19.42 -23.31 24.40
C SER A 15 -20.93 -23.40 24.09
N HIS A 16 -21.55 -22.30 23.68
CA HIS A 16 -22.93 -22.30 23.13
C HIS A 16 -22.97 -22.40 21.60
N SER A 17 -21.80 -22.37 20.96
CA SER A 17 -21.68 -22.67 19.54
C SER A 17 -21.94 -24.16 19.35
N ILE A 18 -23.05 -24.50 18.71
CA ILE A 18 -23.41 -25.89 18.39
C ILE A 18 -22.37 -26.39 17.39
N TYR A 19 -21.38 -27.14 17.89
CA TYR A 19 -20.21 -27.59 17.14
C TYR A 19 -20.61 -28.63 16.09
N GLY A 20 -20.96 -28.14 14.90
CA GLY A 20 -21.11 -28.91 13.66
C GLY A 20 -20.22 -28.39 12.53
N GLU A 21 -19.34 -27.43 12.81
CA GLU A 21 -18.40 -26.89 11.84
C GLU A 21 -17.40 -27.98 11.44
N ARG A 22 -17.65 -28.59 10.28
CA ARG A 22 -16.65 -29.43 9.60
C ARG A 22 -15.53 -28.51 9.14
N HIS A 23 -14.47 -28.41 9.93
CA HIS A 23 -13.23 -27.82 9.45
C HIS A 23 -12.71 -28.62 8.25
N PRO A 24 -12.12 -27.96 7.24
CA PRO A 24 -11.57 -28.67 6.09
C PRO A 24 -10.48 -29.64 6.56
N SER A 25 -10.50 -30.85 6.01
CA SER A 25 -9.43 -31.82 6.18
C SER A 25 -8.09 -31.24 5.69
N ARG A 26 -6.98 -31.85 6.12
CA ARG A 26 -5.65 -31.46 5.64
C ARG A 26 -5.55 -31.55 4.11
N ALA A 27 -6.18 -32.54 3.49
CA ALA A 27 -6.21 -32.71 2.04
C ALA A 27 -6.99 -31.56 1.36
N GLU A 28 -8.17 -31.21 1.87
CA GLU A 28 -8.97 -30.09 1.36
C GLU A 28 -8.25 -28.76 1.54
N ARG A 29 -7.61 -28.53 2.70
CA ARG A 29 -6.78 -27.35 2.93
C ARG A 29 -5.63 -27.26 1.94
N THR A 30 -4.89 -28.36 1.72
CA THR A 30 -3.77 -28.40 0.76
C THR A 30 -4.25 -28.13 -0.67
N ALA A 31 -5.36 -28.76 -1.08
CA ALA A 31 -5.96 -28.55 -2.38
C ALA A 31 -6.44 -27.11 -2.57
N ALA A 32 -7.06 -26.51 -1.56
CA ALA A 32 -7.46 -25.11 -1.56
C ALA A 32 -6.24 -24.19 -1.69
N ILE A 33 -5.19 -24.41 -0.89
CA ILE A 33 -3.93 -23.65 -0.96
C ILE A 33 -3.29 -23.76 -2.34
N ALA A 34 -3.31 -24.94 -2.96
CA ALA A 34 -2.78 -25.14 -4.31
C ALA A 34 -3.51 -24.33 -5.39
N ARG A 35 -4.79 -24.00 -5.17
CA ARG A 35 -5.60 -23.20 -6.09
C ARG A 35 -5.46 -21.69 -5.86
N LEU A 36 -4.80 -21.25 -4.78
CA LEU A 36 -4.72 -19.82 -4.46
C LEU A 36 -3.94 -19.05 -5.54
N PRO A 37 -4.51 -17.96 -6.11
CA PRO A 37 -3.90 -17.20 -7.19
C PRO A 37 -2.47 -16.72 -6.90
N TYR A 38 -2.16 -16.38 -5.65
CA TYR A 38 -0.84 -15.90 -5.26
C TYR A 38 0.30 -16.91 -5.41
N ARG A 39 -0.01 -18.19 -5.65
CA ARG A 39 0.99 -19.18 -6.02
C ARG A 39 1.50 -19.01 -7.45
N ARG A 40 0.75 -18.32 -8.30
CA ARG A 40 1.17 -18.00 -9.67
C ARG A 40 2.15 -16.84 -9.63
N ALA A 41 3.20 -16.90 -10.45
CA ALA A 41 4.16 -15.80 -10.61
C ALA A 41 3.55 -14.57 -11.29
N HIS A 42 2.35 -14.71 -11.88
CA HIS A 42 1.65 -13.69 -12.61
C HIS A 42 0.13 -13.85 -12.41
N PHE A 43 -0.52 -12.86 -11.80
CA PHE A 43 -1.97 -12.79 -11.70
C PHE A 43 -2.43 -11.37 -11.41
N THR A 44 -3.70 -11.10 -11.70
CA THR A 44 -4.42 -9.92 -11.22
C THR A 44 -5.73 -10.39 -10.63
N GLU A 45 -6.04 -9.96 -9.42
CA GLU A 45 -7.27 -10.28 -8.72
C GLU A 45 -7.89 -9.01 -8.17
N LEU A 46 -9.16 -8.80 -8.50
CA LEU A 46 -9.99 -7.75 -7.95
C LEU A 46 -11.09 -8.42 -7.13
N ARG A 47 -11.22 -8.01 -5.88
CA ARG A 47 -12.34 -8.41 -5.01
C ARG A 47 -13.08 -7.16 -4.58
N SER A 48 -14.41 -7.23 -4.61
CA SER A 48 -15.25 -6.14 -4.14
C SER A 48 -16.12 -6.67 -3.02
N ASP A 49 -16.14 -5.97 -1.90
CA ASP A 49 -17.00 -6.29 -0.77
C ASP A 49 -17.45 -4.99 -0.10
N GLN A 50 -18.75 -4.85 0.16
CA GLN A 50 -19.30 -3.73 0.95
C GLN A 50 -18.85 -2.32 0.50
N GLY A 51 -18.76 -2.06 -0.80
CA GLY A 51 -18.32 -0.78 -1.36
C GLY A 51 -16.80 -0.52 -1.24
N GLN A 52 -16.03 -1.58 -0.98
CA GLN A 52 -14.58 -1.60 -0.93
C GLN A 52 -14.04 -2.48 -2.06
N ASP A 53 -13.01 -2.01 -2.76
CA ASP A 53 -12.32 -2.74 -3.81
C ASP A 53 -10.90 -3.09 -3.35
N PHE A 54 -10.55 -4.37 -3.39
CA PHE A 54 -9.23 -4.89 -3.07
C PHE A 54 -8.57 -5.40 -4.34
N LEU A 55 -7.50 -4.73 -4.76
CA LEU A 55 -6.72 -5.10 -5.92
C LEU A 55 -5.43 -5.79 -5.48
N PHE A 56 -5.15 -6.95 -6.07
CA PHE A 56 -3.89 -7.66 -5.95
C PHE A 56 -3.30 -7.89 -7.34
N VAL A 57 -2.10 -7.37 -7.59
CA VAL A 57 -1.40 -7.51 -8.87
C VAL A 57 -0.05 -8.15 -8.64
N ARG A 58 0.13 -9.36 -9.14
CA ARG A 58 1.42 -10.05 -9.15
C ARG A 58 1.97 -10.08 -10.57
N ARG A 59 3.22 -9.65 -10.69
CA ARG A 59 4.09 -9.82 -11.86
C ARG A 59 5.35 -10.55 -11.41
N PRO A 60 6.17 -11.12 -12.32
CA PRO A 60 7.37 -11.87 -11.94
C PRO A 60 8.28 -11.09 -10.98
N LYS A 61 8.38 -9.76 -11.17
CA LYS A 61 9.22 -8.88 -10.35
C LYS A 61 8.46 -8.03 -9.33
N PHE A 62 7.14 -8.06 -9.23
CA PHE A 62 6.42 -7.18 -8.31
C PHE A 62 5.19 -7.84 -7.72
N HIS A 63 4.85 -7.45 -6.50
CA HIS A 63 3.54 -7.73 -5.94
C HIS A 63 2.98 -6.44 -5.37
N LEU A 64 1.88 -5.96 -5.94
CA LEU A 64 1.20 -4.72 -5.57
C LEU A 64 -0.17 -5.07 -4.99
N GLY A 65 -0.54 -4.36 -3.92
CA GLY A 65 -1.84 -4.44 -3.28
C GLY A 65 -2.41 -3.06 -3.03
N GLY A 66 -3.71 -2.92 -3.20
CA GLY A 66 -4.42 -1.68 -2.90
C GLY A 66 -5.82 -1.93 -2.38
N TYR A 67 -6.32 -0.98 -1.63
CA TYR A 67 -7.69 -0.96 -1.12
C TYR A 67 -8.32 0.40 -1.45
N PHE A 68 -9.45 0.38 -2.17
CA PHE A 68 -10.15 1.55 -2.68
C PHE A 68 -11.63 1.51 -2.29
N GLY A 69 -12.35 2.59 -2.57
CA GLY A 69 -13.78 2.73 -2.30
C GLY A 69 -14.08 3.53 -1.04
N VAL A 70 -15.23 3.24 -0.43
CA VAL A 70 -15.67 3.91 0.80
C VAL A 70 -14.76 3.49 1.93
N ARG A 71 -14.10 4.47 2.57
CA ARG A 71 -13.41 4.24 3.83
C ARG A 71 -14.46 4.02 4.91
N ARG A 72 -14.61 2.77 5.37
CA ARG A 72 -15.44 2.46 6.53
C ARG A 72 -14.93 3.25 7.73
N ALA A 73 -15.82 3.61 8.67
CA ALA A 73 -15.58 4.55 9.77
C ALA A 73 -14.43 4.20 10.75
N THR A 74 -13.67 3.13 10.48
CA THR A 74 -12.42 2.86 11.16
C THR A 74 -11.36 3.84 10.66
N SER A 75 -10.89 4.74 11.54
CA SER A 75 -9.73 5.61 11.30
C SER A 75 -8.43 4.82 11.03
N LEU A 76 -8.47 3.50 11.15
CA LEU A 76 -7.33 2.59 11.04
C LEU A 76 -6.74 2.51 9.63
N ALA A 77 -7.52 2.26 8.58
CA ALA A 77 -6.95 2.06 7.25
C ALA A 77 -6.73 3.39 6.50
N ARG A 78 -5.75 3.40 5.59
CA ARG A 78 -5.60 4.41 4.54
C ARG A 78 -5.89 3.75 3.20
N THR A 79 -6.65 4.42 2.34
CA THR A 79 -7.01 3.90 1.01
C THR A 79 -5.86 4.08 0.01
N GLY A 80 -5.99 3.53 -1.19
CA GLY A 80 -4.98 3.63 -2.24
C GLY A 80 -4.06 2.42 -2.30
N LEU A 81 -2.80 2.63 -2.68
CA LEU A 81 -1.79 1.58 -2.71
C LEU A 81 -1.27 1.32 -1.29
N THR A 82 -1.64 0.17 -0.73
CA THR A 82 -1.34 -0.18 0.66
C THR A 82 -0.16 -1.13 0.79
N PHE A 83 0.21 -1.81 -0.30
CA PHE A 83 1.30 -2.77 -0.32
C PHE A 83 2.06 -2.74 -1.65
N LEU A 84 3.39 -2.75 -1.59
CA LEU A 84 4.24 -3.00 -2.75
C LEU A 84 5.48 -3.78 -2.31
N TRP A 85 5.69 -4.96 -2.86
CA TRP A 85 6.92 -5.72 -2.75
C TRP A 85 7.74 -5.67 -4.03
N HIS A 86 9.04 -5.45 -3.85
CA HIS A 86 10.08 -5.42 -4.86
C HIS A 86 11.17 -6.46 -4.51
N PRO A 87 11.72 -7.22 -5.48
CA PRO A 87 12.64 -8.33 -5.23
C PRO A 87 13.93 -7.90 -4.55
N VAL A 88 14.48 -6.76 -4.99
CA VAL A 88 15.71 -6.19 -4.44
C VAL A 88 15.48 -5.32 -3.20
N ALA A 89 14.54 -4.37 -3.25
CA ALA A 89 14.28 -3.43 -2.15
C ALA A 89 13.42 -4.01 -1.01
N GLY A 90 12.78 -5.18 -1.21
CA GLY A 90 11.82 -5.73 -0.27
C GLY A 90 10.47 -5.01 -0.33
N THR A 91 9.80 -4.88 0.82
CA THR A 91 8.54 -4.12 0.91
C THR A 91 8.85 -2.64 0.76
N LEU A 92 8.49 -2.05 -0.38
CA LEU A 92 8.53 -0.61 -0.57
C LEU A 92 7.38 0.00 0.21
N VAL A 93 6.14 -0.35 -0.15
CA VAL A 93 4.96 0.26 0.47
C VAL A 93 4.35 -0.69 1.47
N GLN A 94 4.11 -0.18 2.68
CA GLN A 94 3.31 -0.83 3.71
C GLN A 94 2.51 0.25 4.42
N SER A 95 1.20 0.29 4.16
CA SER A 95 0.31 1.15 4.92
C SER A 95 0.23 0.67 6.36
N SER A 96 0.48 1.55 7.31
CA SER A 96 0.27 1.27 8.74
C SER A 96 -1.10 1.74 9.20
N ASN A 97 -1.65 1.09 10.22
CA ASN A 97 -2.92 1.51 10.78
C ASN A 97 -2.77 2.85 11.50
N ASN A 98 -3.77 3.72 11.32
CA ASN A 98 -3.91 5.02 11.97
C ASN A 98 -2.65 5.89 11.84
N ASN A 99 -2.07 5.97 10.64
CA ASN A 99 -0.84 6.68 10.40
C ASN A 99 -0.85 7.42 9.06
N ASP A 100 -0.79 8.75 9.12
CA ASP A 100 -0.80 9.63 7.93
C ASP A 100 0.55 9.77 7.25
N HIS A 101 1.57 9.06 7.72
CA HIS A 101 2.95 9.18 7.25
C HIS A 101 3.49 7.86 6.69
N ALA A 102 3.00 6.74 7.20
CA ALA A 102 3.36 5.40 6.78
C ALA A 102 2.35 4.85 5.79
N CYS A 103 2.02 5.61 4.75
CA CYS A 103 1.16 5.21 3.64
C CYS A 103 1.61 5.94 2.36
N TRP A 104 1.36 5.34 1.19
CA TRP A 104 1.70 5.96 -0.08
C TRP A 104 0.56 6.87 -0.53
N GLY A 105 0.80 8.18 -0.56
CA GLY A 105 -0.20 9.15 -1.00
C GLY A 105 0.34 10.56 -1.20
N THR A 106 -0.57 11.47 -1.52
CA THR A 106 -0.30 12.88 -1.79
C THR A 106 -0.77 13.73 -0.62
N VAL A 107 0.06 14.68 -0.19
CA VAL A 107 -0.17 15.55 0.98
C VAL A 107 -0.16 17.01 0.53
N PHE A 108 -1.25 17.73 0.75
CA PHE A 108 -1.30 19.18 0.57
C PHE A 108 -0.71 19.91 1.78
N PRO A 109 -0.20 21.15 1.62
CA PRO A 109 0.30 21.94 2.75
C PRO A 109 -0.73 22.06 3.88
N GLY A 110 -0.32 21.67 5.10
CA GLY A 110 -1.17 21.74 6.30
C GLY A 110 -2.31 20.73 6.37
N GLN A 111 -2.37 19.75 5.46
CA GLN A 111 -3.43 18.73 5.43
C GLN A 111 -2.88 17.34 5.73
N VAL A 112 -3.80 16.42 6.04
CA VAL A 112 -3.53 14.98 6.04
C VAL A 112 -3.38 14.46 4.61
N VAL A 113 -2.84 13.25 4.48
CA VAL A 113 -2.68 12.55 3.20
C VAL A 113 -4.03 12.27 2.53
N ASP A 114 -4.10 12.32 1.21
CA ASP A 114 -5.30 12.04 0.42
C ASP A 114 -5.90 10.64 0.66
N SER A 115 -5.04 9.68 1.04
CA SER A 115 -5.42 8.33 1.48
C SER A 115 -6.15 8.28 2.82
N ASP A 116 -6.20 9.38 3.57
CA ASP A 116 -7.02 9.56 4.78
C ASP A 116 -8.49 9.86 4.42
N GLY A 117 -9.02 9.19 3.40
CA GLY A 117 -10.36 9.39 2.90
C GLY A 117 -10.77 8.32 1.88
N PRO A 118 -12.01 8.39 1.37
CA PRO A 118 -12.45 7.51 0.30
C PRO A 118 -11.70 7.81 -1.01
N GLN A 119 -11.32 6.76 -1.73
CA GLN A 119 -10.71 6.86 -3.06
C GLN A 119 -11.47 6.00 -4.06
N ARG A 120 -12.12 6.62 -5.04
CA ARG A 120 -12.88 5.89 -6.06
C ARG A 120 -11.93 5.36 -7.14
N ALA A 121 -11.92 4.05 -7.35
CA ALA A 121 -11.10 3.40 -8.38
C ALA A 121 -11.90 3.06 -9.65
N GLU A 122 -11.20 3.06 -10.77
CA GLU A 122 -11.64 2.62 -12.09
C GLU A 122 -10.58 1.65 -12.63
N PHE A 123 -10.95 0.38 -12.80
CA PHE A 123 -10.04 -0.67 -13.25
C PHE A 123 -10.20 -0.87 -14.76
N HIS A 124 -9.16 -0.55 -15.52
CA HIS A 124 -9.17 -0.65 -16.99
C HIS A 124 -8.65 -2.00 -17.51
N GLY A 125 -8.02 -2.80 -16.65
CA GLY A 125 -7.51 -4.13 -17.03
C GLY A 125 -6.29 -4.07 -17.94
N GLY A 126 -6.10 -5.14 -18.74
CA GLY A 126 -5.04 -5.28 -19.73
C GLY A 126 -3.69 -5.79 -19.21
N GLU A 127 -2.74 -5.94 -20.12
CA GLU A 127 -1.32 -6.17 -19.87
C GLU A 127 -0.48 -5.14 -20.64
N PRO A 128 0.18 -4.18 -19.97
CA PRO A 128 0.24 -3.99 -18.52
C PRO A 128 -1.13 -3.65 -17.91
N HIS A 129 -1.34 -4.05 -16.65
CA HIS A 129 -2.58 -3.79 -15.93
C HIS A 129 -2.70 -2.32 -15.57
N ARG A 130 -3.84 -1.71 -15.89
CA ARG A 130 -4.08 -0.27 -15.73
C ARG A 130 -5.30 0.01 -14.87
N PHE A 131 -5.17 0.98 -13.99
CA PHE A 131 -6.27 1.49 -13.18
C PHE A 131 -6.02 2.93 -12.77
N ARG A 132 -7.11 3.64 -12.47
CA ARG A 132 -7.11 5.02 -11.97
C ARG A 132 -7.82 5.04 -10.63
N PHE A 133 -7.38 5.89 -9.72
CA PHE A 133 -8.17 6.21 -8.53
C PHE A 133 -8.09 7.70 -8.21
N ARG A 134 -9.11 8.22 -7.52
CA ARG A 134 -9.22 9.64 -7.20
C ARG A 134 -9.75 9.85 -5.79
N ALA A 135 -9.27 10.89 -5.11
CA ALA A 135 -9.90 11.38 -3.90
C ALA A 135 -11.36 11.80 -4.20
N ALA A 136 -12.27 11.67 -3.23
CA ALA A 136 -13.69 11.99 -3.44
C ALA A 136 -13.95 13.44 -3.90
N SER A 137 -13.12 14.38 -3.46
CA SER A 137 -13.16 15.79 -3.90
C SER A 137 -12.68 16.00 -5.34
N GLY A 138 -12.02 15.00 -5.94
CA GLY A 138 -11.31 15.14 -7.21
C GLY A 138 -9.99 15.92 -7.13
N SER A 139 -9.56 16.34 -5.93
CA SER A 139 -8.33 17.14 -5.75
C SER A 139 -7.05 16.39 -6.13
N VAL A 140 -7.07 15.06 -6.05
CA VAL A 140 -5.98 14.17 -6.45
C VAL A 140 -6.54 13.07 -7.35
N VAL A 141 -5.90 12.89 -8.52
CA VAL A 141 -6.15 11.80 -9.45
C VAL A 141 -4.84 11.06 -9.68
N THR A 142 -4.86 9.75 -9.46
CA THR A 142 -3.71 8.87 -9.65
C THR A 142 -4.00 7.84 -10.74
N ASP A 143 -3.12 7.76 -11.73
CA ASP A 143 -3.10 6.72 -12.76
C ASP A 143 -1.96 5.73 -12.46
N VAL A 144 -2.25 4.43 -12.50
CA VAL A 144 -1.27 3.38 -12.23
C VAL A 144 -1.24 2.37 -13.38
N THR A 145 -0.02 2.04 -13.82
CA THR A 145 0.27 0.98 -14.78
C THR A 145 1.24 -0.02 -14.17
N VAL A 146 0.91 -1.31 -14.23
CA VAL A 146 1.70 -2.41 -13.65
C VAL A 146 2.06 -3.42 -14.74
N GLY A 147 3.35 -3.52 -15.05
CA GLY A 147 3.90 -4.47 -16.02
C GLY A 147 5.30 -4.93 -15.62
N ASP A 148 6.26 -4.74 -16.53
CA ASP A 148 7.71 -4.90 -16.29
C ASP A 148 8.30 -3.86 -15.33
N ARG A 149 7.56 -2.77 -15.13
CA ARG A 149 7.75 -1.70 -14.16
C ARG A 149 6.40 -1.27 -13.61
N ILE A 150 6.41 -0.52 -12.51
CA ILE A 150 5.22 0.17 -11.99
C ILE A 150 5.38 1.65 -12.28
N THR A 151 4.39 2.24 -12.94
CA THR A 151 4.31 3.69 -13.13
C THR A 151 3.11 4.21 -12.37
N ARG A 152 3.33 5.16 -11.46
CA ARG A 152 2.30 5.91 -10.75
C ARG A 152 2.41 7.38 -11.15
N THR A 153 1.37 7.91 -11.77
CA THR A 153 1.28 9.32 -12.17
C THR A 153 0.19 10.00 -11.38
N VAL A 154 0.52 11.13 -10.74
CA VAL A 154 -0.40 11.93 -9.94
C VAL A 154 -0.64 13.27 -10.61
N ARG A 155 -1.90 13.68 -10.58
CA ARG A 155 -2.35 15.04 -10.83
C ARG A 155 -3.09 15.53 -9.59
N ALA A 156 -2.57 16.59 -9.01
CA ALA A 156 -3.17 17.32 -7.89
C ALA A 156 -3.57 18.73 -8.38
N ASN A 157 -4.65 19.27 -7.83
CA ASN A 157 -5.17 20.59 -8.20
C ASN A 157 -4.37 21.78 -7.62
N ALA A 158 -3.35 21.52 -6.82
CA ALA A 158 -2.46 22.52 -6.23
C ALA A 158 -1.06 21.90 -5.97
N PRO A 159 -0.04 22.72 -5.66
CA PRO A 159 1.24 22.20 -5.20
C PRO A 159 1.07 21.27 -3.99
N ALA A 160 1.75 20.13 -4.03
CA ALA A 160 1.62 19.09 -3.03
C ALA A 160 2.92 18.30 -2.88
N THR A 161 2.94 17.38 -1.93
CA THR A 161 4.07 16.48 -1.68
C THR A 161 3.61 15.04 -1.82
N GLU A 162 4.30 14.28 -2.65
CA GLU A 162 4.12 12.84 -2.69
C GLU A 162 4.93 12.20 -1.57
N GLN A 163 4.32 11.36 -0.73
CA GLN A 163 5.01 10.60 0.31
C GLN A 163 5.02 9.11 -0.02
N ILE A 164 6.16 8.47 0.16
CA ILE A 164 6.36 7.06 -0.15
C ILE A 164 7.03 6.40 1.04
N PRO A 165 6.34 5.50 1.77
CA PRO A 165 6.97 4.71 2.81
C PRO A 165 7.94 3.73 2.15
N LEU A 166 9.03 3.40 2.87
CA LEU A 166 10.10 2.52 2.42
C LEU A 166 10.59 1.67 3.60
N VAL A 167 10.32 0.36 3.59
CA VAL A 167 10.81 -0.54 4.64
C VAL A 167 12.18 -1.08 4.23
N ILE A 168 13.23 -0.61 4.89
CA ILE A 168 14.60 -1.00 4.59
C ILE A 168 15.20 -1.82 5.74
N ARG A 169 16.19 -2.66 5.44
CA ARG A 169 17.00 -3.32 6.48
C ARG A 169 17.87 -2.29 7.19
N ASP A 170 18.17 -2.50 8.47
CA ASP A 170 19.03 -1.58 9.23
C ASP A 170 20.45 -1.48 8.64
N SER A 171 20.96 -2.59 8.11
CA SER A 171 22.22 -2.66 7.37
C SER A 171 22.14 -2.12 5.93
N GLY A 172 20.94 -1.75 5.46
CA GLY A 172 20.72 -1.18 4.14
C GLY A 172 21.19 0.27 4.06
N THR A 173 21.80 0.60 2.93
CA THR A 173 22.15 1.99 2.57
C THR A 173 21.18 2.50 1.53
N VAL A 174 20.81 3.78 1.62
CA VAL A 174 19.94 4.42 0.63
C VAL A 174 20.60 5.72 0.21
N ALA A 175 20.83 5.86 -1.09
CA ALA A 175 21.28 7.09 -1.72
C ALA A 175 20.07 7.78 -2.35
N LEU A 176 19.84 9.02 -1.97
CA LEU A 176 18.82 9.89 -2.57
C LEU A 176 19.52 10.99 -3.34
N ASP A 177 19.19 11.13 -4.61
CA ASP A 177 19.51 12.32 -5.41
C ASP A 177 18.22 13.02 -5.86
N ALA A 178 18.35 14.12 -6.60
CA ALA A 178 17.19 14.90 -7.06
C ALA A 178 16.23 14.13 -7.98
N ARG A 179 16.66 13.00 -8.56
CA ARG A 179 15.96 12.25 -9.61
C ARG A 179 15.71 10.78 -9.27
N SER A 180 16.32 10.24 -8.22
CA SER A 180 16.17 8.83 -7.90
C SER A 180 16.53 8.47 -6.47
N LEU A 181 15.89 7.40 -6.01
CA LEU A 181 16.29 6.66 -4.83
C LEU A 181 16.95 5.34 -5.26
N ALA A 182 18.16 5.08 -4.76
CA ALA A 182 18.91 3.86 -5.05
C ALA A 182 19.49 3.25 -3.77
N ASP A 183 19.66 1.92 -3.75
CA ASP A 183 20.56 1.27 -2.79
C ASP A 183 21.93 1.09 -3.47
N PRO A 184 22.96 1.86 -3.07
CA PRO A 184 24.26 1.84 -3.73
C PRO A 184 24.95 0.47 -3.65
N ARG A 185 24.64 -0.37 -2.64
CA ARG A 185 25.24 -1.71 -2.51
C ARG A 185 24.63 -2.74 -3.45
N ARG A 186 23.47 -2.46 -4.03
CA ARG A 186 22.73 -3.39 -4.89
C ARG A 186 22.64 -2.94 -6.34
N GLY A 187 23.32 -1.84 -6.72
CA GLY A 187 23.39 -1.34 -8.11
C GLY A 187 22.04 -0.95 -8.75
N ALA A 188 20.94 -1.04 -8.00
CA ALA A 188 19.59 -0.90 -8.50
C ALA A 188 19.04 0.48 -8.12
N ARG A 189 18.73 1.29 -9.14
CA ARG A 189 17.83 2.44 -8.99
C ARG A 189 16.43 1.88 -8.72
N ALA A 190 16.01 1.85 -7.46
CA ALA A 190 14.75 1.25 -7.08
C ALA A 190 13.55 2.13 -7.47
N VAL A 191 13.73 3.46 -7.43
CA VAL A 191 12.63 4.41 -7.67
C VAL A 191 13.12 5.65 -8.43
N PRO A 192 13.11 5.64 -9.78
CA PRO A 192 13.21 6.88 -10.55
C PRO A 192 12.04 7.84 -10.26
N LEU A 193 12.40 9.10 -10.04
CA LEU A 193 11.48 10.22 -9.95
C LEU A 193 11.37 10.87 -11.34
N GLY A 194 10.16 11.24 -11.74
CA GLY A 194 9.90 11.90 -13.02
C GLY A 194 10.65 13.24 -13.20
N PRO A 195 10.54 13.85 -14.38
CA PRO A 195 11.26 15.08 -14.70
C PRO A 195 10.79 16.30 -13.86
N GLY A 196 11.64 17.33 -13.80
CA GLY A 196 11.39 18.61 -13.13
C GLY A 196 12.33 18.89 -11.94
N PRO A 197 12.55 20.17 -11.56
CA PRO A 197 13.28 20.52 -10.36
C PRO A 197 12.52 20.04 -9.13
N ARG A 198 13.19 19.23 -8.30
CA ARG A 198 12.61 18.63 -7.09
C ARG A 198 13.65 18.68 -5.98
N SER A 199 13.18 18.80 -4.76
CA SER A 199 14.00 18.67 -3.55
C SER A 199 13.47 17.48 -2.74
N PRO A 200 13.64 16.24 -3.23
CA PRO A 200 13.16 15.08 -2.50
C PRO A 200 13.89 14.98 -1.16
N ARG A 201 13.19 14.54 -0.12
CA ARG A 201 13.77 14.37 1.23
C ARG A 201 13.48 12.98 1.74
N LEU A 202 14.38 12.50 2.59
CA LEU A 202 14.22 11.24 3.30
C LEU A 202 14.18 11.54 4.79
N ARG A 203 13.19 10.97 5.49
CA ARG A 203 13.15 11.02 6.95
C ARG A 203 12.89 9.63 7.51
N THR A 204 13.45 9.34 8.67
CA THR A 204 13.12 8.12 9.42
C THR A 204 11.79 8.31 10.12
N ALA A 205 10.89 7.33 10.03
CA ALA A 205 9.70 7.29 10.87
C ALA A 205 10.09 6.82 12.26
N THR A 206 10.07 7.71 13.25
CA THR A 206 10.52 7.43 14.62
C THR A 206 9.50 6.68 15.47
N THR A 207 8.23 6.65 15.04
CA THR A 207 7.11 6.04 15.78
C THR A 207 6.79 4.60 15.33
N ILE A 208 7.52 4.07 14.34
CA ILE A 208 7.32 2.71 13.82
C ILE A 208 8.66 1.97 13.88
N SER A 209 8.69 0.86 14.61
CA SER A 209 9.86 0.00 14.73
C SER A 209 9.60 -1.38 14.12
N TYR A 210 10.62 -1.93 13.50
CA TYR A 210 10.62 -3.28 12.97
C TYR A 210 11.90 -4.00 13.44
N PRO A 211 11.85 -5.30 13.76
CA PRO A 211 13.07 -6.04 14.02
C PRO A 211 14.01 -6.03 12.80
N ASN A 212 15.24 -5.55 12.98
CA ASN A 212 16.29 -5.47 11.95
C ASN A 212 15.96 -4.60 10.73
N ARG A 213 14.96 -3.71 10.85
CA ARG A 213 14.46 -2.85 9.78
C ARG A 213 14.04 -1.49 10.32
N ARG A 214 14.11 -0.49 9.46
CA ARG A 214 13.58 0.84 9.71
C ARG A 214 12.64 1.29 8.60
N LEU A 215 11.66 2.10 8.96
CA LEU A 215 10.80 2.77 8.00
C LEU A 215 11.39 4.13 7.65
N LEU A 216 11.67 4.35 6.37
CA LEU A 216 11.96 5.66 5.82
C LEU A 216 10.73 6.18 5.08
N ILE A 217 10.58 7.49 5.05
CA ILE A 217 9.54 8.18 4.29
C ILE A 217 10.26 9.10 3.31
N LEU A 218 10.14 8.76 2.02
CA LEU A 218 10.58 9.61 0.93
C LEU A 218 9.47 10.61 0.63
N THR A 219 9.78 11.90 0.71
CA THR A 219 8.87 12.97 0.30
C THR A 219 9.38 13.63 -0.97
N VAL A 220 8.49 13.87 -1.93
CA VAL A 220 8.81 14.43 -3.25
C VAL A 220 7.84 15.59 -3.52
N PRO A 221 8.27 16.85 -3.31
CA PRO A 221 7.46 18.02 -3.65
C PRO A 221 7.20 18.11 -5.16
N HIS A 222 6.01 18.58 -5.53
CA HIS A 222 5.63 18.81 -6.93
C HIS A 222 4.61 19.96 -7.09
N ALA A 223 4.64 20.64 -8.23
CA ALA A 223 3.79 21.79 -8.55
C ALA A 223 2.38 21.40 -9.03
N GLY A 224 1.85 20.26 -8.59
CA GLY A 224 0.54 19.72 -9.03
C GLY A 224 0.62 18.48 -9.92
N SER A 225 1.80 18.06 -10.40
CA SER A 225 1.92 16.75 -11.05
C SER A 225 3.25 16.07 -10.76
N THR A 226 3.22 14.75 -10.63
CA THR A 226 4.43 13.94 -10.48
C THR A 226 4.24 12.56 -11.06
N THR A 227 5.34 11.95 -11.49
CA THR A 227 5.40 10.55 -11.87
C THR A 227 6.49 9.89 -11.04
N VAL A 228 6.15 8.72 -10.51
CA VAL A 228 7.07 7.82 -9.83
C VAL A 228 7.11 6.53 -10.63
N VAL A 229 8.30 6.08 -10.98
CA VAL A 229 8.50 4.79 -11.63
C VAL A 229 9.23 3.89 -10.65
N VAL A 230 8.79 2.64 -10.53
CA VAL A 230 9.48 1.61 -9.76
C VAL A 230 9.94 0.53 -10.73
N THR A 231 11.23 0.23 -10.71
CA THR A 231 11.86 -0.73 -11.63
C THR A 231 12.66 -1.76 -10.86
N ALA A 232 12.53 -3.02 -11.26
CA ALA A 232 13.35 -4.12 -10.78
C ALA A 232 14.25 -4.58 -11.94
N ARG A 233 15.56 -4.34 -11.82
CA ARG A 233 16.55 -4.94 -12.71
C ARG A 233 16.85 -6.33 -12.19
#